data_AF-A0A356U9J5-F1
#
_entry.id   AF-A0A356U9J5-F1
#
_cell.length_a   1.000
_cell.length_b   1.000
_cell.length_c   1.000
_cell.angle_alpha   90.00
_cell.angle_beta   90.00
_cell.angle_gamma   90.00
#
_symmetry.space_group_name_H-M   'P 1'
#
loop_
_entity.id
_entity.type
_entity.pdbx_description
1 polymer ?
#
loop_
_entity_poly.entity_id
_entity_poly.type
_entity_poly.pdbx_seq_one_letter_code
_entity_poly.pdbx_strand_id
1 'polypeptide(L)'
;MYGVILAGGTGERFWPLSRREKPKQFLPLFGERSMLQLTIDKLEGLISLNNVFVVTDKAYEDLVAVQLPELSPENIICEPCGRDTAAAVG
;
A
#
# COMPACT_ATOMS: atom_id res chain seq x y z
N MET A 1 -17.84 -7.28 -4.34
CA MET A 1 -16.49 -7.84 -4.05
C MET A 1 -15.64 -6.70 -3.52
N TYR A 2 -14.84 -6.95 -2.49
CA TYR A 2 -13.94 -5.97 -1.90
C TYR A 2 -12.50 -6.46 -2.03
N GLY A 3 -11.58 -5.54 -2.27
CA GLY A 3 -10.14 -5.80 -2.32
C GLY A 3 -9.47 -5.15 -1.12
N VAL A 4 -8.56 -5.86 -0.46
CA VAL A 4 -7.75 -5.31 0.63
C VAL A 4 -6.28 -5.50 0.27
N ILE A 5 -5.54 -4.39 0.22
CA ILE A 5 -4.10 -4.37 -0.05
C ILE A 5 -3.37 -4.05 1.24
N LEU A 6 -2.49 -4.95 1.66
CA LEU A 6 -1.68 -4.79 2.86
C LEU A 6 -0.33 -4.16 2.49
N ALA A 7 -0.14 -2.89 2.83
CA ALA A 7 0.99 -2.04 2.44
C ALA A 7 1.82 -1.51 3.63
N GLY A 8 1.76 -2.16 4.80
CA GLY A 8 2.46 -1.72 6.03
C GLY A 8 3.89 -2.22 6.25
N GLY A 9 4.42 -3.11 5.40
CA GLY A 9 5.74 -3.72 5.64
C GLY A 9 6.91 -2.73 5.48
N THR A 10 7.82 -2.66 6.46
CA THR A 10 9.03 -1.81 6.43
C THR A 10 10.09 -2.25 5.40
N GLY A 11 9.99 -3.49 4.89
CA GLY A 11 10.77 -3.93 3.73
C GLY A 11 12.24 -4.24 4.01
N GLU A 12 12.61 -4.75 5.19
CA GLU A 12 14.01 -5.01 5.60
C GLU A 12 14.84 -5.90 4.64
N ARG A 13 14.20 -6.65 3.74
CA ARG A 13 14.85 -7.53 2.76
C ARG A 13 15.42 -6.84 1.51
N PHE A 14 15.12 -5.56 1.28
CA PHE A 14 15.61 -4.80 0.11
C PHE A 14 16.66 -3.75 0.49
N TRP A 15 17.28 -3.87 1.66
CA TRP A 15 18.40 -3.02 2.02
C TRP A 15 19.56 -3.19 1.01
N PRO A 16 20.18 -2.11 0.48
CA PRO A 16 20.09 -0.69 0.88
C PRO A 16 19.04 0.15 0.12
N LEU A 17 18.30 -0.44 -0.82
CA LEU A 17 17.31 0.25 -1.66
C LEU A 17 16.04 0.63 -0.88
N SER A 18 15.58 -0.22 0.03
CA SER A 18 14.49 0.11 0.95
C SER A 18 15.04 0.80 2.20
N ARG A 19 14.63 2.03 2.44
CA ARG A 19 14.85 2.75 3.71
C ARG A 19 13.53 2.92 4.44
N ARG A 20 13.57 3.19 5.75
CA ARG A 20 12.36 3.48 6.55
C ARG A 20 11.47 4.56 5.92
N GLU A 21 12.07 5.55 5.27
CA GLU A 21 11.38 6.66 4.58
C GLU A 21 10.83 6.28 3.20
N LYS A 22 11.33 5.22 2.56
CA LYS A 22 10.84 4.74 1.27
C LYS A 22 10.76 3.21 1.25
N PRO A 23 9.70 2.65 1.84
CA PRO A 23 9.47 1.21 1.89
C PRO A 23 9.35 0.61 0.49
N LYS A 24 9.61 -0.70 0.38
CA LYS A 24 9.66 -1.43 -0.90
C LYS A 24 8.41 -1.23 -1.77
N GLN A 25 7.22 -1.17 -1.16
CA GLN A 25 5.93 -1.08 -1.84
C GLN A 25 5.78 0.24 -2.63
N PHE A 26 6.57 1.24 -2.26
CA PHE A 26 6.61 2.54 -2.89
C PHE A 26 7.77 2.69 -3.88
N LEU A 27 8.62 1.67 -4.03
CA LEU A 27 9.74 1.67 -4.98
C LEU A 27 9.28 1.19 -6.37
N PRO A 28 9.66 1.91 -7.45
CA PRO A 28 9.44 1.46 -8.82
C PRO A 28 10.53 0.45 -9.21
N LEU A 29 10.38 -0.80 -8.77
CA LEU A 29 11.36 -1.86 -9.05
C LEU A 29 11.30 -2.40 -10.48
N PHE A 30 10.18 -2.19 -11.18
CA PHE A 30 9.91 -2.74 -12.51
C PHE A 30 9.37 -1.66 -13.47
N GLY A 31 10.11 -0.57 -13.65
CA GLY A 31 9.75 0.53 -14.56
C GLY A 31 9.46 1.82 -13.82
N GLU A 32 8.39 2.53 -14.19
CA GLU A 32 8.06 3.86 -13.65
C GLU A 32 7.04 3.82 -12.50
N ARG A 33 6.25 2.74 -12.39
CA ARG A 33 5.19 2.59 -11.38
C ARG A 33 5.68 1.82 -10.15
N SER A 34 5.17 2.20 -8.99
CA SER A 34 5.48 1.50 -7.73
C SER A 34 4.80 0.12 -7.66
N MET A 35 5.26 -0.76 -6.77
CA MET A 35 4.59 -2.04 -6.55
C MET A 35 3.13 -1.87 -6.07
N LEU A 36 2.84 -0.83 -5.29
CA LEU A 36 1.48 -0.50 -4.87
C LEU A 36 0.59 -0.14 -6.08
N GLN A 37 1.08 0.74 -6.96
CA GLN A 37 0.35 1.14 -8.17
C GLN A 37 0.12 -0.05 -9.10
N LEU A 38 1.16 -0.87 -9.34
CA LEU A 38 1.06 -2.09 -10.13
C LEU A 38 0.08 -3.12 -9.52
N THR A 39 -0.14 -3.09 -8.21
CA THR A 39 -1.12 -3.96 -7.56
C THR A 39 -2.55 -3.46 -7.82
N ILE A 40 -2.78 -2.15 -7.77
CA ILE A 40 -4.07 -1.54 -8.10
C ILE A 40 -4.43 -1.78 -9.57
N ASP A 41 -3.47 -1.62 -10.50
CA ASP A 41 -3.69 -1.85 -11.92
C ASP A 41 -4.20 -3.27 -12.22
N LYS A 42 -3.75 -4.27 -11.45
CA LYS A 42 -4.22 -5.66 -11.59
C LYS A 42 -5.65 -5.88 -11.13
N LEU A 43 -6.17 -4.99 -10.27
CA LEU A 43 -7.55 -5.04 -9.77
C LEU A 43 -8.51 -4.29 -10.69
N GLU A 44 -8.00 -3.47 -11.60
CA GLU A 44 -8.81 -2.72 -12.56
C GLU A 44 -9.66 -3.68 -13.41
N GLY A 45 -10.96 -3.37 -13.56
CA GLY A 45 -11.92 -4.23 -14.24
C GLY A 45 -12.42 -5.43 -13.44
N LEU A 46 -11.77 -5.80 -12.32
CA LEU A 46 -12.22 -6.86 -11.41
C LEU A 46 -12.98 -6.29 -10.20
N ILE A 47 -12.46 -5.21 -9.62
CA ILE A 47 -13.02 -4.56 -8.43
C ILE A 47 -13.02 -3.05 -8.69
N SER A 48 -14.15 -2.38 -8.44
CA SER A 48 -14.21 -0.92 -8.48
C SER A 48 -13.26 -0.34 -7.42
N LEU A 49 -12.52 0.71 -7.76
CA LEU A 49 -11.57 1.37 -6.84
C LEU A 49 -12.23 1.82 -5.53
N ASN A 50 -13.52 2.18 -5.57
CA ASN A 50 -14.32 2.51 -4.38
C ASN A 50 -14.46 1.35 -3.38
N ASN A 51 -14.26 0.11 -3.83
CA ASN A 51 -14.32 -1.11 -3.02
C ASN A 51 -12.92 -1.68 -2.72
N VAL A 52 -11.85 -0.93 -2.98
CA VAL A 52 -10.48 -1.31 -2.63
C VAL A 52 -10.04 -0.52 -1.40
N PHE A 53 -9.51 -1.22 -0.41
CA PHE A 53 -8.93 -0.64 0.80
C PHE A 53 -7.43 -0.88 0.83
N VAL A 54 -6.67 0.10 1.28
CA VAL A 54 -5.23 -0.02 1.53
C VAL A 54 -5.00 0.08 3.02
N VAL A 55 -4.51 -1.00 3.62
CA VAL A 55 -4.12 -1.02 5.03
C VAL A 55 -2.63 -0.75 5.12
N THR A 56 -2.22 0.26 5.88
CA THR A 56 -0.84 0.72 5.97
C THR A 56 -0.49 1.25 7.36
N ASP A 57 0.79 1.50 7.61
CA ASP A 57 1.22 2.22 8.82
C ASP A 57 0.89 3.71 8.68
N LYS A 58 0.56 4.38 9.80
CA LYS A 58 0.30 5.82 9.83
C LYS A 58 1.44 6.65 9.22
N ALA A 59 2.69 6.20 9.37
CA ALA A 59 3.85 6.87 8.77
C ALA A 59 3.85 6.87 7.22
N TYR A 60 3.03 6.03 6.58
CA TYR A 60 2.98 5.88 5.13
C TYR A 60 1.65 6.32 4.51
N GLU A 61 0.70 6.80 5.30
CA GLU A 61 -0.62 7.28 4.84
C GLU A 61 -0.48 8.31 3.71
N ASP A 62 0.30 9.37 3.96
CA ASP A 62 0.54 10.43 2.97
C ASP A 62 1.20 9.87 1.69
N LEU A 63 2.10 8.91 1.85
CA LEU A 63 2.79 8.29 0.72
C LEU A 63 1.85 7.42 -0.12
N VAL A 64 0.90 6.71 0.51
CA VAL A 64 -0.17 5.99 -0.18
C VAL A 64 -1.06 6.97 -0.95
N ALA A 65 -1.49 8.06 -0.31
CA ALA A 65 -2.34 9.07 -0.93
C ALA A 65 -1.66 9.73 -2.15
N VAL A 66 -0.36 10.03 -2.06
CA VAL A 66 0.43 10.56 -3.19
C VAL A 66 0.56 9.55 -4.33
N GLN A 67 0.73 8.26 -4.02
CA GLN A 67 0.88 7.23 -5.06
C GLN A 67 -0.45 6.81 -5.70
N LEU A 68 -1.56 6.93 -4.97
CA LEU A 68 -2.89 6.55 -5.41
C LEU A 68 -3.87 7.73 -5.27
N PRO A 69 -3.70 8.81 -6.07
CA PRO A 69 -4.50 10.02 -5.94
C PRO A 69 -5.99 9.81 -6.24
N GLU A 70 -6.35 8.73 -6.95
CA GLU A 70 -7.74 8.38 -7.26
C GLU A 70 -8.40 7.53 -6.16
N LEU A 71 -7.64 7.03 -5.20
CA LEU A 71 -8.19 6.28 -4.07
C LEU A 71 -8.77 7.26 -3.05
N SER A 72 -10.02 7.03 -2.64
CA SER A 72 -10.63 7.86 -1.60
C SER A 72 -9.81 7.77 -0.29
N PRO A 73 -9.55 8.90 0.41
CA PRO A 73 -8.83 8.89 1.67
C PRO A 73 -9.46 7.98 2.73
N GLU A 74 -10.79 7.81 2.68
CA GLU A 74 -11.53 6.92 3.60
C GLU A 74 -11.21 5.43 3.38
N ASN A 75 -10.65 5.08 2.22
CA ASN A 75 -10.20 3.74 1.89
C ASN A 75 -8.74 3.47 2.28
N ILE A 76 -8.05 4.44 2.89
CA ILE A 76 -6.72 4.27 3.46
C ILE A 76 -6.86 4.04 4.97
N ILE A 77 -6.62 2.80 5.40
CA ILE A 77 -6.77 2.39 6.80
C ILE A 77 -5.38 2.37 7.43
N CYS A 78 -5.18 3.23 8.42
CA CYS A 78 -3.93 3.27 9.18
C CYS A 78 -4.00 2.33 10.39
N GLU A 79 -3.11 1.35 10.47
CA GLU A 79 -3.00 0.52 11.67
C GLU A 79 -2.42 1.34 12.84
N PRO A 80 -3.00 1.25 14.05
CA PRO A 80 -2.54 2.01 15.21
C PRO A 80 -1.13 1.61 15.68
N CYS A 81 -0.65 0.44 15.25
CA CYS A 81 0.72 -0.03 15.41
C CYS A 81 0.98 -1.15 14.40
N GLY A 82 2.15 -1.14 13.73
CA GLY A 82 2.55 -2.21 12.82
C GLY A 82 2.65 -3.55 13.56
N ARG A 83 1.62 -4.39 13.44
CA ARG A 83 1.48 -5.69 14.15
C ARG A 83 1.49 -6.88 13.19
N ASP A 84 2.28 -6.78 12.13
CA ASP A 84 2.38 -7.78 11.06
C ASP A 84 1.04 -8.09 10.38
N THR A 85 1.08 -8.92 9.33
CA THR A 85 -0.05 -9.25 8.45
C THR A 85 -1.29 -9.81 9.18
N ALA A 86 -1.13 -10.36 10.39
CA ALA A 86 -2.20 -10.97 11.16
C ALA A 86 -3.15 -9.94 11.81
N ALA A 87 -2.65 -8.74 12.15
CA ALA A 87 -3.48 -7.69 12.74
C ALA A 87 -4.37 -6.98 11.70
N ALA A 88 -3.94 -6.96 10.44
CA ALA A 88 -4.66 -6.29 9.36
C ALA A 88 -5.92 -7.04 8.87
N VAL A 89 -6.09 -8.30 9.24
CA VAL A 89 -7.25 -9.15 8.89
C VAL A 89 -8.15 -9.42 10.11
N GLY A 90 -7.74 -8.96 11.31
CA GLY A 90 -8.40 -9.23 12.59
C GLY A 90 -9.44 -8.20 13.01
#